data_AF-A0A7J0EI40-F1
#
_entry.id   AF-A0A7J0EI40-F1
#
_cell.length_a   1.000
_cell.length_b   1.000
_cell.length_c   1.000
_cell.angle_alpha   90.00
_cell.angle_beta   90.00
_cell.angle_gamma   90.00
#
_symmetry.space_group_name_H-M   'P 1'
#
loop_
_entity.id
_entity.type
_entity.pdbx_description
1 polymer ?
#
loop_
_entity_poly.entity_id
_entity_poly.type
_entity_poly.pdbx_seq_one_letter_code
_entity_poly.pdbx_strand_id
1 'polypeptide(L)'
;MAEHSLGSMILLSAMNYAIWKSRMEDILFCKDLHDPLENKGDKHVATKDEEWKKMNRKTIGLIRQCIGHEVFHHVAQETSAYELWIKLEEMYQAKTSLNKALLMRRLLNLKLQRETIVAEHTSESRICNSVSNGKLTTRMVMDALFNEEARRREMGTTD
;
A
#
# COMPACT_ATOMS: atom_id res chain seq x y z
N MET A 1 -9.25 34.01 19.09
CA MET A 1 -9.56 32.95 18.11
C MET A 1 -8.23 32.45 17.60
N ALA A 2 -7.76 31.30 18.09
CA ALA A 2 -6.51 30.73 17.64
C ALA A 2 -6.78 30.03 16.30
N GLU A 3 -6.34 30.64 15.21
CA GLU A 3 -6.12 29.91 13.97
C GLU A 3 -5.05 28.87 14.27
N HIS A 4 -5.47 27.62 14.47
CA HIS A 4 -4.56 26.49 14.46
C HIS A 4 -3.94 26.44 13.06
N SER A 5 -2.76 27.04 12.94
CA SER A 5 -1.89 26.89 11.78
C SER A 5 -1.83 25.40 11.46
N LEU A 6 -2.42 25.03 10.32
CA LEU A 6 -2.25 23.72 9.70
C LEU A 6 -0.80 23.64 9.23
N GLY A 7 0.11 23.46 10.19
CA GLY A 7 1.54 23.37 9.97
C GLY A 7 1.82 22.30 8.92
N SER A 8 2.34 22.72 7.77
CA SER A 8 2.81 21.86 6.67
C SER A 8 2.03 20.55 6.50
N MET A 9 0.74 20.64 6.18
CA MET A 9 -0.10 19.48 5.90
C MET A 9 0.53 18.71 4.72
N ILE A 10 0.98 17.47 4.95
CA ILE A 10 1.50 16.63 3.87
C ILE A 10 0.32 16.26 2.98
N LEU A 11 0.39 16.64 1.70
CA LEU A 11 -0.57 16.17 0.71
C LEU A 11 -0.23 14.74 0.30
N LEU A 12 -1.26 13.89 0.28
CA LEU A 12 -1.16 12.53 -0.20
C LEU A 12 -0.81 12.53 -1.68
N SER A 13 0.25 11.81 -2.00
CA SER A 13 0.70 11.48 -3.35
C SER A 13 0.99 9.99 -3.44
N ALA A 14 1.25 9.50 -4.65
CA ALA A 14 1.56 8.09 -4.83
C ALA A 14 2.87 7.62 -4.20
N MET A 15 3.74 8.53 -3.81
CA MET A 15 5.08 8.22 -3.32
C MET A 15 5.20 8.29 -1.79
N ASN A 16 4.26 8.93 -1.10
CA ASN A 16 4.39 9.23 0.33
C ASN A 16 3.28 8.60 1.20
N TYR A 17 2.49 7.65 0.67
CA TYR A 17 1.35 7.06 1.36
C TYR A 17 1.69 6.57 2.78
N ALA A 18 2.79 5.84 2.97
CA ALA A 18 3.16 5.31 4.28
C ALA A 18 3.38 6.42 5.33
N ILE A 19 4.07 7.50 4.95
CA ILE A 19 4.33 8.64 5.83
C ILE A 19 3.06 9.44 6.06
N TRP A 20 2.27 9.65 5.00
CA TRP A 20 1.00 10.34 5.06
C TRP A 20 0.01 9.63 6.00
N LYS A 21 -0.09 8.30 5.89
CA LYS A 21 -0.99 7.47 6.70
C LYS A 21 -0.72 7.67 8.19
N SER A 22 0.53 7.46 8.62
CA SER A 22 0.90 7.63 10.04
C SER A 22 0.62 9.04 10.55
N ARG A 23 0.97 10.08 9.78
CA ARG A 23 0.67 11.45 10.19
C ARG A 23 -0.83 11.75 10.26
N MET A 24 -1.61 11.18 9.35
CA MET A 24 -3.06 11.39 9.35
C MET A 24 -3.71 10.69 10.54
N GLU A 25 -3.27 9.48 10.90
CA GLU A 25 -3.71 8.78 12.12
C GLU A 25 -3.45 9.65 13.36
N ASP A 26 -2.25 10.21 13.50
CA ASP A 26 -1.90 11.14 14.59
C ASP A 26 -2.80 12.39 14.60
N ILE A 27 -3.05 13.00 13.44
CA ILE A 27 -3.90 14.19 13.29
C ILE A 27 -5.35 13.89 13.69
N LEU A 28 -5.88 12.73 13.30
CA LEU A 28 -7.22 12.29 13.64
C LEU A 28 -7.35 12.01 15.13
N PHE A 29 -6.34 11.37 15.72
CA PHE A 29 -6.28 11.13 17.16
C PHE A 29 -6.25 12.46 17.94
N CYS A 30 -5.33 13.36 17.62
CA CYS A 30 -5.20 14.67 18.29
C CYS A 30 -6.42 15.59 18.15
N LYS A 31 -7.34 15.30 17.21
CA LYS A 31 -8.56 16.08 16.99
C LYS A 31 -9.83 15.37 17.48
N ASP A 32 -9.70 14.21 18.13
CA ASP A 32 -10.82 13.37 18.56
C ASP A 32 -11.75 13.00 17.38
N LEU A 33 -11.14 12.62 16.25
CA LEU A 33 -11.83 12.25 15.00
C LEU A 33 -11.50 10.82 14.54
N HIS A 34 -10.96 10.00 15.43
CA HIS A 34 -10.50 8.62 15.15
C HIS A 34 -11.62 7.58 15.24
N ASP A 35 -12.66 7.80 16.06
CA ASP A 35 -13.75 6.84 16.29
C ASP A 35 -14.42 6.31 15.00
N PRO A 36 -14.68 7.11 13.95
CA PRO A 36 -15.28 6.59 12.72
C PRO A 36 -14.43 5.53 12.02
N LEU A 37 -13.10 5.57 12.20
CA LEU A 37 -12.18 4.60 11.62
C LEU A 37 -12.04 3.37 12.53
N GLU A 38 -11.85 3.58 13.83
CA GLU A 38 -11.65 2.49 14.79
C GLU A 38 -12.86 1.57 14.90
N ASN A 39 -14.06 2.16 14.86
CA ASN A 39 -15.31 1.40 14.90
C ASN A 39 -15.75 0.87 13.55
N LYS A 40 -14.88 0.89 12.53
CA LYS A 40 -15.21 0.40 11.18
C LYS A 40 -16.45 1.06 10.55
N GLY A 41 -16.68 2.33 10.87
CA GLY A 41 -17.87 3.06 10.41
C GLY A 41 -19.14 2.81 11.23
N ASP A 42 -19.09 1.96 12.25
CA ASP A 42 -20.21 1.71 13.14
C ASP A 42 -20.29 2.74 14.28
N LYS A 43 -21.49 3.26 14.48
CA LYS A 43 -21.76 4.19 15.59
C LYS A 43 -21.82 3.42 16.91
N HIS A 44 -21.11 3.91 17.92
CA HIS A 44 -21.30 3.42 19.29
C HIS A 44 -22.72 3.68 19.80
N VAL A 45 -23.30 2.69 20.50
CA VAL A 45 -24.67 2.75 21.05
C VAL A 45 -24.91 3.99 21.93
N ALA A 46 -23.87 4.45 22.65
CA ALA A 46 -23.95 5.61 23.53
C ALA A 46 -23.92 6.96 22.78
N THR A 47 -23.53 7.00 21.51
CA THR A 47 -23.40 8.24 20.73
C THR A 47 -24.70 8.61 20.05
N LYS A 48 -25.09 9.89 20.12
CA LYS A 48 -26.27 10.37 19.41
C LYS A 48 -26.03 10.32 17.90
N ASP A 49 -27.09 10.02 17.14
CA ASP A 49 -27.00 9.86 15.69
C ASP A 49 -26.46 11.11 14.97
N GLU A 50 -26.89 12.29 15.40
CA GLU A 50 -26.44 13.57 14.85
C GLU A 50 -24.98 13.89 15.19
N GLU A 51 -24.54 13.54 16.40
CA GLU A 51 -23.13 13.73 16.82
C GLU A 51 -22.22 12.82 15.99
N TRP A 52 -22.64 11.57 15.77
CA TRP A 52 -21.94 10.62 14.90
C TRP A 52 -21.84 11.11 13.45
N LYS A 53 -22.95 11.51 12.82
CA LYS A 53 -22.97 12.04 11.46
C LYS A 53 -22.05 13.24 11.31
N LYS A 54 -22.06 14.15 12.28
CA LYS A 54 -21.18 15.32 12.31
C LYS A 54 -19.71 14.93 12.42
N MET A 55 -19.38 13.98 13.29
CA MET A 55 -18.01 13.48 13.44
C MET A 55 -17.52 12.81 12.16
N ASN A 56 -18.28 11.85 11.62
CA ASN A 56 -17.99 11.20 10.34
C ASN A 56 -17.76 12.23 9.22
N ARG A 57 -18.61 13.25 9.12
CA ARG A 57 -18.46 14.31 8.11
C ARG A 57 -17.20 15.16 8.31
N LYS A 58 -16.83 15.48 9.56
CA LYS A 58 -15.58 16.19 9.88
C LYS A 58 -14.35 15.36 9.52
N THR A 59 -14.34 14.09 9.89
CA THR A 59 -13.26 13.14 9.56
C THR A 59 -13.05 13.05 8.05
N ILE A 60 -14.13 12.89 7.27
CA ILE A 60 -14.08 12.90 5.79
C ILE A 60 -13.48 14.20 5.26
N GLY A 61 -13.94 15.35 5.77
CA GLY A 61 -13.46 16.65 5.34
C GLY A 61 -11.96 16.84 5.57
N LEU A 62 -11.49 16.41 6.74
CA LEU A 62 -10.09 16.53 7.12
C LEU A 62 -9.17 15.61 6.30
N ILE A 63 -9.58 14.37 6.08
CA ILE A 63 -8.85 13.43 5.21
C ILE A 63 -8.75 14.01 3.81
N ARG A 64 -9.88 14.47 3.24
CA ARG A 64 -9.93 15.07 1.90
C ARG A 64 -9.07 16.31 1.74
N GLN A 65 -8.93 17.11 2.79
CA GLN A 65 -8.06 18.29 2.77
C GLN A 65 -6.58 17.91 2.63
N CYS A 66 -6.18 16.73 3.08
CA CYS A 66 -4.81 16.22 2.91
C CYS A 66 -4.62 15.38 1.65
N ILE A 67 -5.58 15.37 0.71
CA ILE A 67 -5.49 14.53 -0.50
C ILE A 67 -5.11 15.39 -1.70
N GLY A 68 -4.05 14.99 -2.41
CA GLY A 68 -3.65 15.61 -3.68
C GLY A 68 -4.71 15.43 -4.77
N HIS A 69 -4.76 16.39 -5.71
CA HIS A 69 -5.80 16.44 -6.74
C HIS A 69 -5.86 15.16 -7.59
N GLU A 70 -4.70 14.54 -7.86
CA GLU A 70 -4.58 13.28 -8.60
C GLU A 70 -5.34 12.09 -7.97
N VAL A 71 -5.53 12.10 -6.64
CA VAL A 71 -6.16 11.02 -5.88
C VAL A 71 -7.60 11.37 -5.54
N PHE A 72 -7.89 12.66 -5.42
CA PHE A 72 -9.18 13.17 -4.94
C PHE A 72 -10.37 12.62 -5.73
N HIS A 73 -10.28 12.57 -7.06
CA HIS A 73 -11.37 12.08 -7.91
C HIS A 73 -11.77 10.63 -7.63
N HIS A 74 -10.86 9.79 -7.15
CA HIS A 74 -11.16 8.39 -6.83
C HIS A 74 -11.99 8.24 -5.56
N VAL A 75 -11.96 9.22 -4.65
CA VAL A 75 -12.53 9.12 -3.30
C VAL A 75 -13.53 10.22 -2.96
N ALA A 76 -13.89 11.07 -3.92
CA ALA A 76 -14.78 12.21 -3.74
C ALA A 76 -16.22 11.83 -3.39
N GLN A 77 -16.66 10.63 -3.77
CA GLN A 77 -18.04 10.15 -3.56
C GLN A 77 -18.24 9.48 -2.20
N GLU A 78 -17.16 9.15 -1.48
CA GLU A 78 -17.27 8.43 -0.21
C GLU A 78 -18.03 9.23 0.86
N THR A 79 -19.01 8.62 1.50
CA THR A 79 -19.84 9.24 2.55
C THR A 79 -19.53 8.70 3.95
N SER A 80 -18.70 7.67 4.04
CA SER A 80 -18.17 7.11 5.28
C SER A 80 -16.67 7.38 5.38
N ALA A 81 -16.23 7.83 6.55
CA ALA A 81 -14.82 8.02 6.85
C ALA A 81 -14.04 6.71 6.80
N TYR A 82 -14.67 5.61 7.23
CA TYR A 82 -14.08 4.28 7.18
C TYR A 82 -13.91 3.78 5.74
N GLU A 83 -14.97 3.85 4.92
CA GLU A 83 -14.89 3.46 3.50
C GLU A 83 -13.85 4.29 2.73
N LEU A 84 -13.81 5.60 3.02
CA LEU A 84 -12.76 6.48 2.50
C LEU A 84 -11.36 5.99 2.88
N TRP A 85 -11.15 5.60 4.14
CA TRP A 85 -9.87 5.12 4.65
C TRP A 85 -9.45 3.80 4.00
N ILE A 86 -10.34 2.81 3.98
CA ILE A 86 -10.10 1.49 3.38
C ILE A 86 -9.79 1.62 1.89
N LYS A 87 -10.54 2.43 1.15
CA LYS A 87 -10.29 2.65 -0.27
C LYS A 87 -8.91 3.24 -0.55
N LEU A 88 -8.44 4.14 0.30
CA LEU A 88 -7.07 4.67 0.22
C LEU A 88 -6.05 3.56 0.51
N GLU A 89 -6.26 2.72 1.52
CA GLU A 89 -5.40 1.57 1.82
C GLU A 89 -5.28 0.62 0.64
N GLU A 90 -6.40 0.21 0.04
CA GLU A 90 -6.44 -0.70 -1.09
C GLU A 90 -5.71 -0.14 -2.31
N MET A 91 -5.95 1.13 -2.65
CA MET A 91 -5.30 1.81 -3.76
C MET A 91 -3.77 1.80 -3.65
N TYR A 92 -3.24 1.91 -2.43
CA TYR A 92 -1.79 2.00 -2.19
C TYR A 92 -1.12 0.68 -1.82
N GLN A 93 -1.83 -0.27 -1.23
CA GLN A 93 -1.36 -1.65 -1.11
C GLN A 93 -1.18 -2.29 -2.49
N ALA A 94 -2.18 -2.17 -3.38
CA ALA A 94 -2.10 -2.71 -4.74
C ALA A 94 -0.91 -2.14 -5.54
N LYS A 95 -0.70 -0.82 -5.47
CA LYS A 95 0.45 -0.15 -6.12
C LYS A 95 1.78 -0.60 -5.55
N THR A 96 1.89 -0.78 -4.24
CA THR A 96 3.13 -1.22 -3.59
C THR A 96 3.51 -2.64 -4.01
N SER A 97 2.55 -3.56 -4.04
CA SER A 97 2.77 -4.96 -4.47
C SER A 97 3.17 -5.05 -5.94
N LEU A 98 2.48 -4.32 -6.83
CA LEU A 98 2.81 -4.26 -8.25
C LEU A 98 4.22 -3.68 -8.49
N ASN A 99 4.56 -2.58 -7.81
CA ASN A 99 5.87 -1.95 -7.94
C ASN A 99 7.00 -2.88 -7.46
N LYS A 100 6.80 -3.60 -6.35
CA LYS A 100 7.78 -4.59 -5.87
C LYS A 100 7.97 -5.73 -6.88
N ALA A 101 6.88 -6.25 -7.46
CA ALA A 101 6.96 -7.30 -8.48
C ALA A 101 7.69 -6.83 -9.76
N LEU A 102 7.40 -5.62 -10.23
CA LEU A 102 8.08 -5.02 -11.37
C LEU A 102 9.58 -4.82 -11.12
N LEU A 103 9.95 -4.34 -9.92
CA LEU A 103 11.36 -4.21 -9.52
C LEU A 103 12.06 -5.56 -9.44
N MET A 104 11.42 -6.59 -8.88
CA MET A 104 11.96 -7.95 -8.85
C MET A 104 12.16 -8.50 -10.26
N ARG A 105 11.19 -8.34 -11.16
CA ARG A 105 11.31 -8.77 -12.57
C ARG A 105 12.47 -8.06 -13.28
N ARG A 106 12.60 -6.74 -13.09
CA ARG A 106 13.74 -5.97 -13.64
C ARG A 106 15.07 -6.45 -13.08
N LEU A 107 15.16 -6.68 -11.77
CA LEU A 107 16.38 -7.17 -11.13
C LEU A 107 16.75 -8.58 -11.62
N LEU A 108 15.77 -9.47 -11.76
CA LEU A 108 15.99 -10.81 -12.33
C LEU A 108 16.45 -10.73 -13.79
N ASN A 109 15.83 -9.87 -14.60
CA ASN A 109 16.27 -9.68 -15.99
C ASN A 109 17.70 -9.13 -16.07
N LEU A 110 18.07 -8.18 -15.20
CA LEU A 110 19.44 -7.65 -15.15
C LEU A 110 20.45 -8.70 -14.68
N LYS A 111 20.09 -9.56 -13.71
CA LYS A 111 20.92 -10.69 -13.28
C LYS A 111 21.10 -11.71 -14.41
N LEU A 112 20.01 -12.07 -15.09
CA LEU A 112 20.04 -12.98 -16.22
C LEU A 112 20.89 -12.43 -17.37
N GLN A 113 20.72 -11.15 -17.72
CA GLN A 113 21.56 -10.49 -18.74
C GLN A 113 23.03 -10.43 -18.35
N ARG A 114 23.34 -10.17 -17.06
CA ARG A 114 24.71 -10.23 -16.57
C ARG A 114 25.29 -11.63 -16.70
N GLU A 115 24.52 -12.67 -16.39
CA GLU A 115 24.94 -14.07 -16.51
C GLU A 115 25.13 -14.49 -17.97
N THR A 116 24.28 -14.06 -18.91
CA THR A 116 24.50 -14.31 -20.35
C THR A 116 25.70 -13.55 -20.88
N ILE A 117 25.89 -12.28 -20.52
CA ILE A 117 27.06 -11.49 -20.93
C ILE A 117 28.35 -12.12 -20.38
N VAL A 118 28.37 -12.53 -19.11
CA VAL A 118 29.51 -13.23 -18.51
C VAL A 118 29.72 -14.60 -19.16
N ALA A 119 28.67 -15.36 -19.48
CA ALA A 119 28.77 -16.64 -20.18
C ALA A 119 29.28 -16.48 -21.62
N GLU A 120 28.83 -15.45 -22.35
CA GLU A 120 29.29 -15.12 -23.70
C GLU A 120 30.76 -14.69 -23.70
N HIS A 121 31.19 -13.85 -22.76
CA HIS A 121 32.60 -13.45 -22.62
C HIS A 121 33.52 -14.53 -22.06
N THR A 122 32.99 -15.54 -21.34
CA THR A 122 33.77 -16.69 -20.84
C THR A 122 33.75 -17.88 -21.80
N SER A 123 32.92 -17.85 -22.86
CA SER A 123 32.80 -18.93 -23.84
C SER A 123 34.04 -19.11 -24.74
N GLU A 124 34.99 -18.15 -24.76
CA GLU A 124 36.32 -18.37 -25.34
C GLU A 124 37.28 -19.14 -24.42
N SER A 125 36.96 -19.29 -23.12
CA SER A 125 37.81 -20.02 -22.18
C SER A 125 37.14 -21.29 -21.66
N ARG A 126 37.00 -22.25 -22.58
CA ARG A 126 37.17 -23.70 -22.40
C ARG A 126 36.21 -24.41 -21.43
N ILE A 127 35.43 -25.33 -22.00
CA ILE A 127 35.59 -26.77 -21.76
C ILE A 127 36.14 -27.12 -20.36
N CYS A 128 35.29 -27.18 -19.33
CA CYS A 128 35.48 -28.03 -18.14
C CYS A 128 34.19 -28.00 -17.31
N ASN A 129 33.26 -28.92 -17.56
CA ASN A 129 33.03 -30.12 -16.76
C ASN A 129 32.71 -29.91 -15.26
N SER A 130 31.55 -30.48 -14.91
CA SER A 130 31.10 -31.00 -13.62
C SER A 130 30.89 -30.02 -12.46
N VAL A 131 29.68 -29.45 -12.37
CA VAL A 131 28.91 -29.46 -11.11
C VAL A 131 27.44 -29.75 -11.44
N SER A 132 27.05 -31.00 -11.21
CA SER A 132 25.65 -31.42 -11.11
C SER A 132 25.07 -30.99 -9.75
N ASN A 133 23.74 -30.91 -9.76
CA ASN A 133 22.80 -30.87 -8.63
C ASN A 133 22.49 -29.51 -7.99
N GLY A 134 21.25 -29.09 -8.24
CA GLY A 134 20.54 -28.06 -7.48
C GLY A 134 20.30 -26.75 -8.22
N LYS A 135 19.90 -26.77 -9.50
CA LYS A 135 19.47 -25.54 -10.18
C LYS A 135 18.20 -25.01 -9.52
N LEU A 136 18.35 -24.03 -8.64
CA LEU A 136 17.29 -23.15 -8.20
C LEU A 136 16.86 -22.35 -9.44
N THR A 137 15.93 -22.89 -10.22
CA THR A 137 15.51 -22.25 -11.47
C THR A 137 14.60 -21.06 -11.15
N THR A 138 14.69 -20.02 -11.96
CA THR A 138 13.84 -18.81 -11.89
C THR A 138 12.35 -19.13 -11.86
N ARG A 139 11.96 -20.27 -12.46
CA ARG A 139 10.61 -20.82 -12.42
C ARG A 139 10.19 -21.24 -11.00
N MET A 140 11.06 -21.91 -10.25
CA MET A 140 10.76 -22.37 -8.88
C MET A 140 10.55 -21.21 -7.91
N VAL A 141 11.31 -20.12 -8.05
CA VAL A 141 11.14 -18.91 -7.21
C VAL A 141 9.86 -18.17 -7.56
N MET A 142 9.53 -18.05 -8.85
CA MET A 142 8.25 -17.47 -9.28
C MET A 142 7.07 -18.31 -8.80
N ASP A 143 7.12 -19.63 -8.95
CA ASP A 143 6.05 -20.54 -8.52
C ASP A 143 5.85 -20.49 -6.99
N ALA A 144 6.94 -20.41 -6.20
CA ALA A 144 6.86 -20.24 -4.75
C ALA A 144 6.22 -18.90 -4.33
N LEU A 145 6.52 -17.82 -5.06
CA LEU A 145 5.95 -16.49 -4.80
C LEU A 145 4.47 -16.41 -5.20
N PHE A 146 4.09 -16.97 -6.35
CA PHE A 146 2.69 -17.02 -6.76
C PHE A 146 1.85 -17.90 -5.82
N ASN A 147 2.43 -18.99 -5.32
CA ASN A 147 1.79 -19.85 -4.32
C ASN A 147 1.64 -19.16 -2.96
N GLU A 148 2.67 -18.41 -2.53
CA GLU A 148 2.62 -17.60 -1.30
C GLU A 148 1.59 -16.46 -1.39
N GLU A 149 1.48 -15.81 -2.54
CA GLU A 149 0.50 -14.75 -2.81
C GLU A 149 -0.94 -15.31 -2.87
N ALA A 150 -1.13 -16.51 -3.41
CA ALA A 150 -2.43 -17.21 -3.39
C ALA A 150 -2.86 -17.56 -1.96
N ARG A 151 -1.93 -18.06 -1.14
CA ARG A 151 -2.16 -18.41 0.27
C ARG A 151 -2.52 -17.21 1.15
N ARG A 152 -1.98 -16.02 0.83
CA ARG A 152 -2.32 -14.76 1.51
C ARG A 152 -3.73 -14.27 1.16
N ARG A 153 -4.22 -14.56 -0.06
CA ARG A 153 -5.60 -14.24 -0.45
C ARG A 153 -6.62 -15.15 0.24
N GLU A 154 -6.28 -16.42 0.46
CA GLU A 154 -7.15 -17.38 1.15
C GLU A 154 -7.28 -17.10 2.67
N MET A 155 -6.21 -16.62 3.32
CA MET A 155 -6.26 -16.20 4.74
C MET A 155 -7.01 -14.88 5.00
N GLY A 156 -7.32 -14.11 3.95
CA GLY A 156 -8.17 -12.92 4.04
C GLY A 156 -9.67 -13.22 3.97
N THR A 157 -10.05 -14.49 3.85
CA THR A 157 -11.42 -14.99 3.67
C THR A 157 -11.81 -16.02 4.72
N THR A 158 -11.55 -15.74 5.98
CA THR A 158 -12.18 -16.46 7.10
C THR A 158 -12.68 -15.45 8.11
N ASP A 159 -14.01 -15.28 8.12
CA ASP A 159 -14.80 -14.88 9.29
C ASP A 159 -14.50 -15.80 10.49
#